data_AF-A0A3P6TM93-F1
#
_entry.id   AF-A0A3P6TM93-F1
#
_cell.length_a   1.000
_cell.length_b   1.000
_cell.length_c   1.000
_cell.angle_alpha   90.00
_cell.angle_beta   90.00
_cell.angle_gamma   90.00
#
_symmetry.space_group_name_H-M   'P 1'
#
loop_
_entity.id
_entity.type
_entity.pdbx_description
1 polymer ?
#
loop_
_entity_poly.entity_id
_entity_poly.type
_entity_poly.pdbx_seq_one_letter_code
_entity_poly.pdbx_strand_id
1 'polypeptide(L)'
;MNGFANELSSLSDDENETKEILEVDIRTEIIRVRFPSLSLHISIADLLCLAEGELLNGTIIDFYLNHIRCHLIQDSNLRMHIFPSLFWGNLKSWFRNLDLDGVEGFTMTTIGNTDGAF
;
A
#
# COMPACT_ATOMS: atom_id res chain seq x y z
N MET A 1 -12.28 -68.26 16.55
CA MET A 1 -11.49 -68.13 17.79
C MET A 1 -10.01 -68.14 17.42
N ASN A 2 -9.42 -66.95 17.51
CA ASN A 2 -8.02 -66.59 17.75
C ASN A 2 -6.93 -67.38 17.02
N GLY A 3 -6.41 -66.80 15.93
CA GLY A 3 -5.15 -67.17 15.33
C GLY A 3 -4.30 -65.92 15.06
N PHE A 4 -3.29 -65.74 15.91
CA PHE A 4 -2.06 -64.98 15.71
C PHE A 4 -2.15 -63.44 15.59
N ALA A 5 -1.72 -62.82 16.69
CA ALA A 5 -1.29 -61.43 16.74
C ALA A 5 0.05 -61.22 16.02
N ASN A 6 0.26 -59.98 15.61
CA ASN A 6 1.53 -59.32 15.38
C ASN A 6 2.34 -59.73 14.15
N GLU A 7 2.20 -58.93 13.09
CA GLU A 7 3.36 -58.38 12.38
C GLU A 7 2.91 -57.21 11.48
N LEU A 8 3.77 -56.19 11.37
CA LEU A 8 3.68 -55.01 10.49
C LEU A 8 2.94 -53.78 11.02
N SER A 9 3.30 -53.35 12.23
CA SER A 9 3.44 -51.93 12.54
C SER A 9 4.79 -51.43 12.00
N SER A 10 4.84 -50.95 10.75
CA SER A 10 5.92 -50.06 10.26
C SER A 10 5.69 -49.66 8.80
N LEU A 11 4.73 -48.78 8.55
CA LEU A 11 4.85 -47.79 7.48
C LEU A 11 4.37 -46.49 8.10
N SER A 12 5.30 -45.81 8.77
CA SER A 12 5.17 -44.39 9.01
C SER A 12 5.20 -43.73 7.63
N ASP A 13 4.02 -43.46 7.08
CA ASP A 13 3.87 -42.50 5.99
C ASP A 13 4.15 -41.12 6.60
N ASP A 14 5.43 -40.83 6.78
CA ASP A 14 5.95 -39.50 6.98
C ASP A 14 5.88 -38.84 5.61
N GLU A 15 4.67 -38.42 5.22
CA GLU A 15 4.43 -37.51 4.12
C GLU A 15 5.10 -36.18 4.49
N ASN A 16 6.42 -36.15 4.31
CA ASN A 16 7.18 -34.92 4.18
C ASN A 16 6.73 -34.27 2.88
N GLU A 17 5.54 -33.65 2.90
CA GLU A 17 5.15 -32.59 1.98
C GLU A 17 6.28 -31.57 2.04
N THR A 18 7.24 -31.70 1.12
CA THR A 18 8.17 -30.65 0.81
C THR A 18 7.34 -29.48 0.32
N LYS A 19 6.93 -28.61 1.25
CA LYS A 19 6.38 -27.30 0.93
C LYS A 19 7.43 -26.62 0.07
N GLU A 20 7.17 -26.58 -1.22
CA GLU A 20 7.95 -25.82 -2.18
C GLU A 20 7.86 -24.36 -1.72
N ILE A 21 8.92 -23.87 -1.06
CA ILE A 21 9.02 -22.48 -0.65
C ILE A 21 9.25 -21.70 -1.94
N LEU A 22 8.16 -21.23 -2.53
CA LEU A 22 8.21 -20.29 -3.64
C LEU A 22 8.79 -18.98 -3.08
N GLU A 23 10.03 -18.68 -3.47
CA GLU A 23 10.63 -17.38 -3.20
C GLU A 23 9.96 -16.35 -4.14
N VAL A 24 9.09 -15.53 -3.58
CA VAL A 24 8.34 -14.53 -4.33
C VAL A 24 9.00 -13.16 -4.14
N ASP A 25 9.42 -12.53 -5.23
CA ASP A 25 9.94 -11.15 -5.19
C ASP A 25 8.81 -10.19 -4.81
N ILE A 26 8.96 -9.48 -3.69
CA ILE A 26 7.99 -8.49 -3.21
C ILE A 26 7.75 -7.34 -4.19
N ARG A 27 8.65 -7.12 -5.16
CA ARG A 27 8.50 -6.09 -6.22
C ARG A 27 7.61 -6.55 -7.36
N THR A 28 7.19 -7.81 -7.36
CA THR A 28 6.31 -8.36 -8.39
C THR A 28 5.01 -7.57 -8.42
N GLU A 29 4.69 -6.99 -9.58
CA GLU A 29 3.41 -6.35 -9.83
C GLU A 29 2.30 -7.39 -9.88
N ILE A 30 1.27 -7.18 -9.06
CA ILE A 30 0.09 -8.07 -8.99
C ILE A 30 -1.13 -7.40 -9.60
N ILE A 31 -1.24 -6.07 -9.52
CA ILE A 31 -2.41 -5.33 -9.98
C ILE A 31 -1.97 -4.10 -10.77
N ARG A 32 -2.59 -3.91 -11.94
CA ARG A 32 -2.47 -2.70 -12.75
C ARG A 32 -3.82 -2.03 -12.91
N VAL A 33 -3.94 -0.77 -12.50
CA VAL A 33 -5.21 -0.03 -12.48
C VAL A 33 -5.06 1.29 -13.21
N ARG A 34 -6.09 1.65 -13.99
CA ARG A 34 -6.15 2.91 -14.71
C ARG A 34 -7.40 3.69 -14.30
N PHE A 35 -7.18 4.78 -13.58
CA PHE A 35 -8.16 5.83 -13.34
C PHE A 35 -8.06 6.91 -14.43
N PRO A 36 -9.06 7.80 -14.58
CA PRO A 36 -9.05 8.83 -15.63
C PRO A 36 -7.81 9.74 -15.61
N SER A 37 -7.26 10.02 -14.42
CA SER A 37 -6.13 10.94 -14.24
C SER A 37 -4.88 10.28 -13.64
N LEU A 38 -4.89 8.96 -13.42
CA LEU A 38 -3.81 8.25 -12.74
C LEU A 38 -3.74 6.79 -13.19
N SER A 39 -2.53 6.32 -13.50
CA SER A 39 -2.25 4.90 -13.69
C SER A 39 -1.41 4.42 -12.51
N LEU A 40 -1.82 3.33 -11.88
CA LEU A 40 -1.14 2.73 -10.73
C LEU A 40 -0.72 1.30 -11.03
N HIS A 41 0.43 0.95 -10.46
CA HIS A 41 1.03 -0.36 -10.48
C HIS A 41 1.21 -0.76 -9.03
N ILE A 42 0.58 -1.86 -8.61
CA ILE A 42 0.56 -2.31 -7.22
C ILE A 42 1.34 -3.62 -7.14
N SER A 43 2.42 -3.59 -6.38
CA SER A 43 3.28 -4.72 -6.10
C SER A 43 2.84 -5.50 -4.86
N ILE A 44 3.41 -6.68 -4.65
CA ILE A 44 3.23 -7.44 -3.41
C ILE A 44 3.61 -6.58 -2.20
N ALA A 45 4.73 -5.86 -2.27
CA ALA A 45 5.19 -4.97 -1.19
C ALA A 45 4.13 -3.92 -0.82
N ASP A 46 3.38 -3.42 -1.80
CA ASP A 46 2.29 -2.48 -1.53
C ASP A 46 1.12 -3.15 -0.78
N LEU A 47 0.81 -4.41 -1.10
CA LEU A 47 -0.27 -5.13 -0.44
C LEU A 47 0.09 -5.57 0.99
N LEU A 48 1.38 -5.79 1.28
CA LEU A 48 1.83 -6.17 2.63
C LEU A 48 1.48 -5.10 3.68
N CYS A 49 1.40 -3.83 3.30
CA CYS A 49 1.05 -2.76 4.23
C CYS A 49 -0.42 -2.77 4.68
N LEU A 50 -1.25 -3.67 4.15
CA LEU A 50 -2.64 -3.87 4.58
C LEU A 50 -2.77 -4.76 5.82
N ALA A 51 -1.67 -5.33 6.30
CA ALA A 51 -1.66 -6.10 7.54
C ALA A 51 -1.98 -5.22 8.77
N GLU A 52 -2.55 -5.82 9.80
CA GLU A 52 -2.91 -5.10 11.03
C GLU A 52 -1.68 -4.51 11.71
N GLY A 53 -1.77 -3.23 12.08
CA GLY A 53 -0.67 -2.50 12.72
C GLY A 53 0.34 -1.87 11.75
N GLU A 54 0.24 -2.14 10.45
CA GLU A 54 1.13 -1.56 9.43
C GLU A 54 0.67 -0.17 8.97
N LEU A 55 1.64 0.64 8.58
CA LEU A 55 1.38 1.96 7.98
C LEU A 55 1.08 1.82 6.50
N LEU A 56 -0.01 2.44 6.05
CA LEU A 56 -0.34 2.49 4.63
C LEU A 56 0.69 3.28 3.84
N ASN A 57 1.13 2.72 2.72
CA ASN A 57 2.04 3.41 1.82
C ASN A 57 1.29 4.34 0.84
N GLY A 58 2.05 5.20 0.15
CA GLY A 58 1.50 6.17 -0.81
C GLY A 58 0.71 5.53 -1.95
N THR A 59 1.18 4.38 -2.48
CA THR A 59 0.51 3.64 -3.56
C THR A 59 -0.91 3.22 -3.17
N ILE A 60 -1.07 2.63 -1.98
CA ILE A 60 -2.36 2.17 -1.48
C ILE A 60 -3.29 3.35 -1.15
N ILE A 61 -2.76 4.42 -0.56
CA ILE A 61 -3.52 5.66 -0.32
C ILE A 61 -4.04 6.23 -1.64
N ASP A 62 -3.16 6.37 -2.64
CA ASP A 62 -3.50 6.93 -3.95
C ASP A 62 -4.51 6.06 -4.69
N PHE A 63 -4.38 4.74 -4.60
CA PHE A 63 -5.36 3.79 -5.12
C PHE A 63 -6.72 4.00 -4.48
N TYR A 64 -6.78 4.04 -3.15
CA TYR A 64 -8.05 4.08 -2.42
C TYR A 64 -8.80 5.40 -2.64
N LEU A 65 -8.10 6.53 -2.60
CA LEU A 65 -8.69 7.85 -2.88
C LEU A 65 -9.26 7.94 -4.30
N ASN A 66 -8.53 7.42 -5.29
CA ASN A 66 -9.04 7.39 -6.67
C ASN A 66 -10.18 6.39 -6.85
N HIS A 67 -10.17 5.28 -6.11
CA HIS A 67 -11.28 4.33 -6.10
C HIS A 67 -12.56 4.96 -5.57
N ILE A 68 -12.50 5.66 -4.43
CA ILE A 68 -13.64 6.41 -3.86
C ILE A 68 -14.19 7.39 -4.89
N ARG A 69 -13.33 8.23 -5.46
CA ARG A 69 -13.72 9.23 -6.45
C ARG A 69 -14.44 8.63 -7.65
N CYS A 70 -13.89 7.56 -8.22
CA CYS A 70 -14.36 7.05 -9.51
C CYS A 70 -15.55 6.09 -9.39
N HIS A 71 -15.73 5.44 -8.24
CA HIS A 71 -16.70 4.35 -8.10
C HIS A 71 -17.71 4.54 -6.97
N LEU A 72 -17.36 5.27 -5.91
CA LEU A 72 -18.24 5.41 -4.74
C LEU A 72 -19.00 6.73 -4.71
N ILE A 73 -18.45 7.79 -5.30
CA ILE A 73 -19.12 9.07 -5.40
C ILE A 73 -19.98 9.12 -6.66
N GLN A 74 -21.30 9.34 -6.48
CA GLN A 74 -22.29 9.38 -7.58
C GLN A 74 -22.69 10.82 -7.98
N ASP A 75 -21.98 11.84 -7.51
CA ASP A 75 -22.25 13.24 -7.84
C ASP A 75 -21.51 13.67 -9.10
N SER A 76 -22.24 13.86 -10.20
CA SER A 76 -21.72 14.31 -11.48
C SER A 76 -21.27 15.78 -11.49
N ASN A 77 -21.70 16.59 -10.51
CA ASN A 77 -21.31 17.98 -10.36
C ASN A 77 -20.10 18.16 -9.45
N LEU A 78 -19.61 17.09 -8.82
CA LEU A 78 -18.49 17.17 -7.89
C LEU A 78 -17.19 17.55 -8.61
N ARG A 79 -16.76 18.79 -8.41
CA ARG A 79 -15.48 19.32 -8.90
C ARG A 79 -14.37 19.06 -7.90
N MET A 80 -13.96 17.81 -7.79
CA MET A 80 -12.82 17.40 -6.95
C MET A 80 -11.58 17.19 -7.83
N HIS A 81 -10.39 17.33 -7.29
CA HIS A 81 -9.15 16.79 -7.87
C HIS A 81 -8.34 16.13 -6.74
N ILE A 82 -7.71 14.99 -7.05
CA ILE A 82 -6.90 14.25 -6.09
C ILE A 82 -5.48 14.28 -6.59
N PHE A 83 -4.62 15.00 -5.87
CA PHE A 83 -3.19 14.96 -6.13
C PHE A 83 -2.62 13.66 -5.56
N PRO A 84 -1.65 13.03 -6.24
CA PRO A 84 -0.92 11.89 -5.69
C PRO A 84 -0.25 12.25 -4.36
N SER A 85 -0.12 11.28 -3.46
CA SER A 85 0.51 11.39 -2.15
C SER A 85 1.91 12.04 -2.20
N LEU A 86 2.66 11.76 -3.27
CA LEU A 86 3.98 12.33 -3.53
C LEU A 86 3.96 13.84 -3.81
N PHE A 87 2.83 14.41 -4.23
CA PHE A 87 2.73 15.82 -4.63
C PHE A 87 3.22 16.75 -3.54
N TRP A 88 2.75 16.58 -2.31
CA TRP A 88 3.13 17.45 -1.21
C TRP A 88 4.59 17.29 -0.80
N GLY A 89 5.11 16.05 -0.81
CA GLY A 89 6.52 15.78 -0.56
C GLY A 89 7.42 16.48 -1.58
N ASN A 90 7.07 16.38 -2.86
CA ASN A 90 7.79 17.02 -3.94
C ASN A 90 7.70 18.54 -3.87
N LEU A 91 6.53 19.09 -3.55
CA LEU A 91 6.32 20.52 -3.40
C LEU A 91 7.21 21.11 -2.29
N LYS A 92 7.24 20.46 -1.12
CA LYS A 92 8.13 20.88 -0.01
C LYS A 92 9.61 20.78 -0.40
N SER A 93 10.00 19.72 -1.09
CA SER A 93 11.37 19.55 -1.58
C SER A 93 11.77 20.69 -2.52
N TRP A 94 10.88 21.02 -3.46
CA TRP A 94 11.07 22.12 -4.39
C TRP A 94 11.24 23.47 -3.68
N PHE A 95 10.39 23.77 -2.69
CA PHE A 95 10.53 25.01 -1.90
C PHE A 95 11.84 25.08 -1.13
N ARG A 96 12.27 23.98 -0.50
CA ARG A 96 13.56 23.94 0.20
C ARG A 96 14.73 24.22 -0.75
N ASN A 97 14.65 23.76 -1.99
CA ASN A 97 15.68 24.04 -2.99
C ASN A 97 15.67 25.51 -3.44
N LEU A 98 14.51 26.18 -3.47
CA LEU A 98 14.41 27.62 -3.76
C LEU A 98 14.93 28.51 -2.62
N ASP A 99 14.71 28.10 -1.37
CA ASP A 99 15.18 28.85 -0.19
C ASP A 99 16.72 28.85 -0.08
N LEU A 100 17.37 27.84 -0.66
CA LEU A 100 18.84 27.78 -0.82
C LEU A 100 19.37 28.74 -1.89
N ASP A 101 18.52 29.21 -2.82
CA ASP A 101 18.87 30.16 -3.88
C ASP A 101 18.58 31.63 -3.48
N GLY A 102 18.31 31.90 -2.20
CA GLY A 102 18.34 33.26 -1.64
C GLY A 102 17.07 34.10 -1.84
N VAL A 103 15.91 33.47 -1.98
CA VAL A 103 14.62 34.19 -1.94
C VAL A 103 14.01 34.03 -0.54
N GLU A 104 14.37 34.94 0.37
CA GLU A 104 13.64 35.10 1.63
C GLU A 104 12.17 35.45 1.32
N GLY A 105 11.27 34.51 1.59
CA GLY A 105 9.87 34.84 1.78
C GLY A 105 8.89 34.00 0.99
N PHE A 106 8.59 32.82 1.52
CA PHE A 106 7.21 32.32 1.52
C PHE A 106 7.02 31.48 2.80
N THR A 107 6.57 32.13 3.87
CA THR A 107 6.08 31.41 5.06
C THR A 107 4.87 30.57 4.64
N MET A 108 5.06 29.27 4.43
CA MET A 108 3.92 28.35 4.41
C MET A 108 3.27 28.41 5.78
N THR A 109 2.08 29.02 5.86
CA THR A 109 1.16 28.73 6.95
C THR A 109 0.91 27.23 6.92
N THR A 110 1.48 26.51 7.88
CA THR A 110 1.20 25.10 8.14
C THR A 110 -0.32 24.92 8.13
N ILE A 111 -0.86 24.27 7.10
CA ILE A 111 -2.25 23.84 7.10
C ILE A 111 -2.32 22.76 8.19
N GLY A 112 -2.76 23.17 9.38
CA GLY A 112 -2.83 22.30 10.55
C GLY A 112 -2.18 22.82 11.84
N ASN A 113 -1.81 24.10 11.95
CA ASN A 113 -1.48 24.64 13.27
C ASN A 113 -2.78 24.80 14.09
N THR A 114 -3.19 23.75 14.78
CA THR A 114 -4.20 23.82 15.84
C THR A 114 -3.57 24.46 17.07
N ASP A 115 -3.32 25.76 16.99
CA ASP A 115 -3.21 26.59 18.18
C ASP A 115 -4.63 26.89 18.64
N GLY A 116 -5.27 25.87 19.21
CA GLY A 116 -6.54 25.92 19.89
C GLY A 116 -6.34 25.32 21.28
N ALA A 117 -6.26 26.20 22.26
CA ALA A 117 -6.06 25.94 23.68
C ALA A 117 -7.01 24.86 24.28
N PHE A 118 -6.52 24.28 25.38
CA PHE A 118 -7.21 23.56 26.46
C PHE A 118 -8.74 23.40 26.38
#